data_AF-A0A0M0WXY8-F1
#
_entry.id   AF-A0A0M0WXY8-F1
#
_cell.length_a   1.000
_cell.length_b   1.000
_cell.length_c   1.000
_cell.angle_alpha   90.00
_cell.angle_beta   90.00
_cell.angle_gamma   90.00
#
_symmetry.space_group_name_H-M   'P 1'
#
loop_
_entity.id
_entity.type
_entity.pdbx_description
1 polymer ?
#
loop_
_entity_poly.entity_id
_entity_poly.type
_entity_poly.pdbx_seq_one_letter_code
_entity_poly.pdbx_strand_id
1 'polypeptide(L)' 'MANIKVKVKNDAFPIRYKGERFLVGDELTIDEKHFIESTMEQLEEPKKATRSTKTVESE' A
#
# COMPACT_ATOMS: atom_id res chain seq x y z
N MET A 1 11.24 -2.26 -7.80
CA MET A 1 9.85 -2.58 -7.41
C MET A 1 9.42 -1.53 -6.42
N ALA A 2 8.23 -0.95 -6.54
CA ALA A 2 7.73 0.02 -5.58
C ALA A 2 7.25 -0.73 -4.33
N ASN A 3 7.71 -0.29 -3.17
CA ASN A 3 7.28 -0.80 -1.88
C ASN A 3 6.29 0.19 -1.26
N ILE A 4 5.22 -0.35 -0.71
CA ILE A 4 4.18 0.43 -0.05
C ILE A 4 4.07 -0.01 1.41
N LYS A 5 3.81 0.97 2.28
CA LYS A 5 3.53 0.69 3.68
C LYS A 5 2.04 0.44 3.84
N VAL A 6 1.70 -0.71 4.39
CA VAL A 6 0.33 -1.14 4.56
C VAL A 6 0.09 -1.58 5.99
N LYS A 7 -1.16 -1.56 6.40
CA LYS A 7 -1.64 -2.06 7.68
C LYS A 7 -2.65 -3.17 7.45
N VAL A 8 -2.58 -4.25 8.23
CA VAL A 8 -3.59 -5.30 8.17
C VAL A 8 -4.90 -4.76 8.73
N LYS A 9 -5.98 -4.81 7.94
CA LYS A 9 -7.30 -4.30 8.36
C LYS A 9 -7.82 -5.06 9.57
N ASN A 10 -8.57 -4.36 10.43
CA ASN A 10 -9.15 -4.93 11.65
C ASN A 10 -10.11 -6.11 11.41
N ASP A 11 -10.75 -6.16 10.25
CA ASP A 11 -11.70 -7.21 9.86
C ASP A 11 -11.03 -8.32 9.02
N ALA A 12 -9.71 -8.26 8.81
CA ALA A 12 -8.99 -9.20 7.96
C ALA A 12 -8.38 -10.38 8.72
N PHE A 13 -8.04 -11.45 7.99
CA PHE A 13 -7.25 -12.54 8.54
C PHE A 13 -5.76 -12.17 8.62
N PRO A 14 -5.00 -12.72 9.60
CA PRO A 14 -3.56 -12.59 9.67
C PRO A 14 -2.89 -13.00 8.36
N ILE A 15 -2.01 -12.15 7.86
CA ILE A 15 -1.33 -12.36 6.59
C ILE A 15 0.06 -12.96 6.81
N ARG A 16 0.57 -13.66 5.80
CA ARG A 16 1.96 -14.13 5.79
C ARG A 16 2.69 -13.49 4.63
N TYR A 17 3.81 -12.85 4.91
CA TYR A 17 4.64 -12.20 3.90
C TYR A 17 6.12 -12.52 4.16
N LYS A 18 6.84 -12.99 3.14
CA LYS A 18 8.25 -13.41 3.22
C LYS A 18 8.59 -14.41 4.35
N GLY A 19 7.61 -15.23 4.76
CA GLY A 19 7.76 -16.20 5.84
C GLY A 19 7.46 -15.65 7.24
N GLU A 20 7.25 -14.34 7.36
CA GLU A 20 6.79 -13.71 8.60
C GLU A 20 5.26 -13.63 8.63
N ARG A 21 4.69 -13.73 9.83
CA ARG A 21 3.26 -13.62 10.06
C ARG A 21 2.95 -12.25 10.67
N PHE A 22 2.03 -11.54 10.06
CA PHE A 22 1.55 -10.24 10.53
C PHE A 22 0.11 -10.40 11.02
N LEU A 23 -0.14 -9.88 12.21
CA LEU A 23 -1.46 -9.88 12.83
C LEU A 23 -2.27 -8.67 12.36
N VAL A 24 -3.54 -8.73 12.70
CA VAL A 24 -4.49 -7.65 12.49
C VAL A 24 -4.01 -6.39 13.20
N GLY A 25 -3.97 -5.26 12.48
CA GLY A 25 -3.44 -4.00 12.98
C GLY A 25 -1.92 -3.83 12.85
N ASP A 26 -1.17 -4.87 12.45
CA ASP A 26 0.26 -4.72 12.20
C ASP A 26 0.52 -3.93 10.93
N GLU A 27 1.59 -3.13 10.97
CA GLU A 27 2.09 -2.37 9.83
C GLU A 27 3.27 -3.12 9.21
N LEU A 28 3.25 -3.25 7.88
CA LEU A 28 4.32 -3.91 7.14
C LEU A 28 4.55 -3.21 5.80
N THR A 29 5.76 -3.39 5.29
CA THR A 29 6.13 -2.90 3.96
C THR A 29 6.12 -4.06 2.99
N ILE A 30 5.20 -4.03 2.02
CA ILE A 30 5.07 -5.05 0.98
C ILE A 30 5.39 -4.44 -0.39
N ASP A 31 5.61 -5.29 -1.38
CA ASP A 31 5.62 -4.83 -2.77
C ASP A 31 4.18 -4.51 -3.20
N GLU A 32 4.00 -3.48 -4.01
CA GLU A 32 2.68 -3.07 -4.53
C GLU A 32 1.91 -4.22 -5.22
N LYS A 33 2.64 -5.13 -5.88
CA LYS A 33 2.07 -6.34 -6.51
C LYS A 33 1.43 -7.34 -5.52
N HIS A 34 1.79 -7.25 -4.24
CA HIS A 34 1.27 -8.10 -3.16
C HIS A 34 0.18 -7.40 -2.35
N PHE A 35 -0.21 -6.18 -2.75
CA PHE A 35 -1.29 -5.44 -2.10
C PHE A 35 -2.63 -6.11 -2.35
N ILE A 36 -3.39 -6.30 -1.27
CA ILE A 36 -4.73 -6.87 -1.32
C ILE A 36 -5.65 -5.89 -0.60
N GLU A 37 -6.41 -5.10 -1.35
CA GLU A 37 -7.30 -4.06 -0.81
C GLU A 37 -8.35 -4.63 0.16
N SER A 38 -8.75 -5.89 -0.01
CA SER A 38 -9.70 -6.56 0.89
C SER A 38 -9.14 -6.82 2.29
N THR A 39 -7.83 -7.02 2.44
CA THR A 39 -7.21 -7.41 3.73
C THR A 39 -6.24 -6.39 4.29
N MET A 40 -5.73 -5.50 3.44
CA MET A 40 -4.73 -4.51 3.79
C MET A 40 -5.24 -3.10 3.49
N GLU A 41 -4.83 -2.16 4.32
CA GLU A 41 -5.07 -0.73 4.17
C GLU A 41 -3.74 -0.04 3.88
N GLN A 42 -3.69 0.75 2.82
CA GLN A 42 -2.47 1.45 2.44
C GLN A 42 -2.28 2.67 3.33
N LEU A 43 -1.16 2.73 4.07
CA LEU A 43 -0.84 3.84 4.98
C LEU A 43 -0.02 4.93 4.29
N GLU A 44 0.87 4.55 3.37
CA GLU A 44 1.55 5.48 2.49
C GLU A 44 1.22 5.11 1.05
N GLU A 45 0.63 6.06 0.33
CA GLU A 45 0.72 6.05 -1.12
C GLU A 45 2.21 5.94 -1.47
N PRO A 46 2.63 5.05 -2.40
CA PRO A 46 3.95 5.24 -2.98
C PRO A 46 3.92 6.70 -3.44
N LYS A 47 4.96 7.47 -3.14
CA LYS A 47 5.14 8.76 -3.76
C LYS A 47 5.13 8.50 -5.26
N LYS A 48 3.95 8.45 -5.88
CA LYS A 48 3.71 8.71 -7.27
C LYS A 48 4.32 10.08 -7.37
N ALA A 49 5.55 10.11 -7.90
CA ALA A 49 6.14 11.32 -8.40
C ALA A 49 4.98 12.04 -9.06
N THR A 50 4.60 13.17 -8.46
CA THR A 50 3.50 14.02 -8.86
C THR A 50 3.65 14.14 -10.36
N ARG A 51 2.88 13.35 -11.12
CA ARG A 51 2.90 13.41 -12.57
C ARG A 51 2.22 14.74 -12.81
N SER A 52 3.07 15.75 -12.92
CA SER A 52 2.76 17.13 -13.19
C SER A 52 1.76 17.15 -14.34
N THR A 53 0.47 17.16 -14.01
CA THR A 53 -0.55 17.67 -14.91
C THR A 53 -0.36 19.17 -14.86
N LYS A 54 0.66 19.61 -15.59
CA LYS A 54 0.75 20.96 -16.12
C LYS A 54 -0.54 21.14 -16.92
N THR A 55 -1.57 21.68 -16.29
CA THR A 55 -2.66 22.33 -16.99
C THR A 55 -2.02 23.48 -17.75
N VAL A 56 -1.67 23.22 -19.02
CA VAL A 56 -1.63 24.28 -20.02
C VAL A 56 -3.08 24.66 -20.24
N GLU A 57 -3.55 25.62 -19.44
CA GLU A 57 -4.69 26.44 -19.83
C GLU A 57 -4.23 27.21 -21.07
N SER A 58 -4.79 26.82 -22.21
CA SER A 58 -4.77 27.63 -23.42
C SER A 58 -5.84 28.70 -23.27
N GLU A 59 -5.45 29.98 -23.34
CA GLU A 59 -6.23 31.04 -23.98
C GLU A 59 -5.29 32.14 -24.48
#